data_AF-R6AP49-F1
#
_entry.id   AF-R6AP49-F1
#
_cell.length_a   1.000
_cell.length_b   1.000
_cell.length_c   1.000
_cell.angle_alpha   90.00
_cell.angle_beta   90.00
_cell.angle_gamma   90.00
#
_symmetry.space_group_name_H-M   'P 1'
#
loop_
_entity.id
_entity.type
_entity.pdbx_description
1 polymer ?
#
loop_
_entity_poly.entity_id
_entity_poly.type
_entity_poly.pdbx_seq_one_letter_code
_entity_poly.pdbx_strand_id
1 'polypeptide(L)'
;MMTFLLSAGAMIIVLLLIICIPLLTFRKKDTGAEELPQANIAIYRDQFKELEDELARGAISQNEYDESRLELERRVIEESVPEKQVEPTSQKAGVYTVFVLVLVVPFFAVAMWAATQHLGDFRLDGGANEGVVDYNTGTVVRQAGEMHDMDSALKKLREHLRETPGDIQGWMMLGRTMLTMKNYKEAEAAFTKADQLAPGNPAIMVDLADAIAMVQGQDLSGKPWELVQKALKIDPTNWKALMMGGTDYFNRGDYRHAVMYWERLLGTLSANDDMRAAVIGSIQEARKLGNIVGPVQDTLDFGKPADNKDERAVPMMSQMMKNGSAPMGQTPVPAQAMKATHFISGVVELDPKLEEQAAKFDTLYVTARPASGSRAPIAQLKIKVLSFPVHFKLDNTMLPPMDMGGGTLDEHENVMITARLGNSQQMMPANGDLEGQTSNAVKVGADDVTLKLTNVIAR
;
A
#
# COMPACT_ATOMS: atom_id res chain seq x y z
N MET A 1 7.12 30.07 -26.90
CA MET A 1 8.30 29.91 -26.01
C MET A 1 8.85 31.26 -25.54
N MET A 2 9.18 32.19 -26.45
CA MET A 2 9.67 33.54 -26.09
C MET A 2 8.67 34.36 -25.25
N THR A 3 7.38 34.31 -25.58
CA THR A 3 6.31 35.03 -24.88
C THR A 3 6.08 34.53 -23.45
N PHE A 4 6.23 33.22 -23.22
CA PHE A 4 6.13 32.60 -21.90
C PHE A 4 7.27 33.03 -20.97
N LEU A 5 8.50 33.10 -21.50
CA LEU A 5 9.67 33.54 -20.73
C LEU A 5 9.59 35.03 -20.38
N LEU A 6 9.06 35.86 -21.28
CA LEU A 6 8.81 37.28 -21.02
C LEU A 6 7.73 37.48 -19.94
N SER A 7 6.64 36.72 -19.98
CA SER A 7 5.59 36.78 -18.95
C SER A 7 6.09 36.28 -17.59
N ALA A 8 6.89 35.21 -17.56
CA ALA A 8 7.47 34.67 -16.33
C ALA A 8 8.46 35.66 -15.69
N GLY A 9 9.32 36.28 -16.51
CA GLY A 9 10.24 37.32 -16.05
C GLY A 9 9.52 38.54 -15.47
N ALA A 10 8.45 39.00 -16.13
CA ALA A 10 7.65 40.12 -15.64
C ALA A 10 6.97 39.80 -14.28
N MET A 11 6.45 38.59 -14.11
CA MET A 11 5.80 38.16 -12.86
C MET A 11 6.76 38.12 -11.68
N ILE A 12 8.01 37.69 -11.91
CA ILE A 12 9.07 37.67 -10.88
C ILE A 12 9.44 39.09 -10.45
N ILE A 13 9.53 40.03 -11.38
CA ILE A 13 9.84 41.43 -11.07
C ILE A 13 8.73 42.06 -10.21
N VAL A 14 7.47 41.78 -10.54
CA VAL A 14 6.31 42.26 -9.74
C VAL A 14 6.34 41.67 -8.33
N LEU A 15 6.63 40.38 -8.19
CA LEU A 15 6.76 39.72 -6.89
C LEU A 15 7.88 40.33 -6.04
N LEU A 16 9.04 40.61 -6.66
CA LEU A 16 10.18 41.24 -5.99
C LEU A 16 9.86 42.67 -5.56
N LEU A 17 9.11 43.44 -6.34
CA LEU A 17 8.68 44.78 -5.95
C LEU A 17 7.71 44.74 -4.76
N ILE A 18 6.74 43.81 -4.76
CA ILE A 18 5.80 43.64 -3.65
C ILE A 18 6.51 43.27 -2.35
N ILE A 19 7.62 42.52 -2.41
CA ILE A 19 8.39 42.11 -1.23
C ILE A 19 9.37 43.21 -0.80
N CYS A 20 10.11 43.80 -1.74
CA CYS A 20 11.18 44.75 -1.42
C CYS A 20 10.66 46.14 -1.01
N ILE A 21 9.54 46.61 -1.57
CA ILE A 21 8.97 47.92 -1.23
C ILE A 21 8.59 48.03 0.27
N PRO A 22 7.81 47.10 0.86
CA PRO A 22 7.50 47.16 2.29
C PRO A 22 8.75 47.01 3.16
N LEU A 23 9.73 46.19 2.74
CA LEU A 23 11.00 46.02 3.45
C LEU A 23 11.88 47.29 3.47
N LEU A 24 11.81 48.12 2.42
CA LEU A 24 12.56 49.38 2.33
C LEU A 24 11.81 50.59 2.91
N THR A 25 10.47 50.52 2.96
CA THR A 25 9.62 51.61 3.49
C THR A 25 9.27 51.45 4.96
N PHE A 26 9.44 50.27 5.57
CA PHE A 26 9.37 50.07 7.02
C PHE A 26 10.62 50.60 7.74
N ARG A 27 10.80 51.92 7.67
CA ARG A 27 11.71 52.67 8.53
C ARG A 27 10.93 53.07 9.79
N LYS A 28 11.13 52.30 10.86
CA LYS A 28 10.87 52.58 12.28
C LYS A 28 9.69 53.52 12.58
N LYS A 29 8.53 52.94 12.90
CA LYS A 29 7.63 53.51 13.90
C LYS A 29 7.87 52.71 15.18
N ASP A 30 8.69 53.24 16.07
CA ASP A 30 8.89 52.71 17.43
C ASP A 30 7.55 52.88 18.18
N THR A 31 6.67 51.88 18.13
CA THR A 31 5.38 51.92 18.85
C THR A 31 4.88 50.52 19.21
N GLY A 32 5.73 49.70 19.82
CA GLY A 32 5.31 48.34 20.16
C GLY A 32 6.21 47.54 21.10
N ALA A 33 7.02 48.19 21.93
CA ALA A 33 7.85 47.49 22.93
C ALA A 33 7.48 47.82 24.39
N GLU A 34 6.61 48.81 24.65
CA GLU A 34 6.11 49.09 26.01
C GLU A 34 4.63 48.70 26.21
N GLU A 35 3.83 48.52 25.14
CA GLU A 35 2.38 48.26 25.29
C GLU A 35 2.01 46.77 25.43
N LEU A 36 2.81 45.83 24.94
CA LEU A 36 2.46 44.40 24.93
C LEU A 36 2.48 43.74 26.34
N PRO A 37 3.42 44.03 27.26
CA PRO A 37 3.36 43.49 28.61
C PRO A 37 2.28 44.16 29.48
N GLN A 38 1.97 45.44 29.26
CA GLN A 38 0.99 46.18 30.07
C GLN A 38 -0.47 45.90 29.66
N ALA A 39 -0.72 45.65 28.37
CA ALA A 39 -2.07 45.33 27.88
C ALA A 39 -2.59 43.98 28.42
N ASN A 40 -1.73 42.96 28.56
CA ASN A 40 -2.15 41.66 29.11
C ASN A 40 -2.38 41.72 30.62
N ILE A 41 -1.58 42.49 31.37
CA ILE A 41 -1.75 42.66 32.82
C ILE A 41 -3.09 43.34 33.15
N ALA A 42 -3.54 44.29 32.33
CA ALA A 42 -4.84 44.95 32.55
C ALA A 42 -6.02 43.98 32.41
N ILE A 43 -5.95 43.06 31.43
CA ILE A 43 -6.99 42.03 31.20
C ILE A 43 -7.06 41.08 32.40
N TYR A 44 -5.92 40.61 32.90
CA TYR A 44 -5.88 39.73 34.06
C TYR A 44 -6.41 40.41 35.32
N ARG A 45 -6.12 41.71 35.51
CA ARG A 45 -6.66 42.48 36.62
C ARG A 45 -8.19 42.57 36.59
N ASP A 46 -8.78 42.73 35.40
CA ASP A 46 -10.24 42.74 35.25
C ASP A 46 -10.85 41.35 35.55
N GLN A 47 -10.19 40.27 35.13
CA GLN A 47 -10.62 38.90 35.43
C GLN A 47 -10.58 38.56 36.93
N PHE A 48 -9.58 39.03 37.67
CA PHE A 48 -9.56 38.88 39.14
C PHE A 48 -10.73 39.60 39.80
N LYS A 49 -11.05 40.80 39.33
CA LYS A 49 -12.14 41.60 39.88
C LYS A 49 -13.50 40.98 39.60
N GLU A 50 -13.70 40.41 38.41
CA GLU A 50 -14.92 39.69 38.05
C GLU A 50 -15.12 38.46 38.96
N LEU A 51 -14.03 37.71 39.23
CA LEU A 51 -14.05 36.55 40.13
C LEU A 51 -14.40 36.95 41.58
N GLU A 52 -13.89 38.09 42.06
CA GLU A 52 -14.26 38.64 43.38
C GLU A 52 -15.75 39.07 43.43
N ASP A 53 -16.26 39.69 42.37
CA ASP A 53 -17.67 40.10 42.27
C ASP A 53 -18.62 38.90 42.19
N GLU A 54 -18.20 37.78 41.58
CA GLU A 54 -18.95 36.53 41.55
C GLU A 54 -19.02 35.86 42.92
N LEU A 55 -17.91 35.86 43.68
CA LEU A 55 -17.89 35.39 45.07
C LEU A 55 -18.77 36.27 45.96
N ALA A 56 -18.68 37.61 45.81
CA ALA A 56 -19.47 38.56 46.58
C ALA A 56 -20.99 38.45 46.31
N ARG A 57 -21.37 38.04 45.09
CA ARG A 57 -22.76 37.77 44.70
C ARG A 57 -23.22 36.34 45.04
N GLY A 58 -22.33 35.50 45.59
CA GLY A 58 -22.60 34.11 45.95
C GLY A 58 -22.82 33.20 44.74
N ALA A 59 -22.35 33.59 43.55
CA ALA A 59 -22.45 32.80 42.33
C ALA A 59 -21.46 31.62 42.31
N ILE A 60 -20.33 31.76 43.02
CA ILE A 60 -19.30 30.73 43.20
C ILE A 60 -19.02 30.52 44.69
N SER A 61 -18.58 29.32 45.06
CA SER A 61 -18.16 28.99 46.42
C SER A 61 -16.74 29.48 46.74
N GLN A 62 -16.39 29.60 48.02
CA GLN A 62 -15.05 30.03 48.44
C GLN A 62 -13.95 29.10 47.91
N ASN A 63 -14.20 27.79 47.83
CA ASN A 63 -13.24 26.83 47.27
C ASN A 63 -13.04 27.02 45.76
N GLU A 64 -14.11 27.24 45.00
CA GLU A 64 -14.02 27.48 43.54
C GLU A 64 -13.30 28.80 43.23
N TYR A 65 -13.50 29.81 44.09
CA TYR A 65 -12.75 31.05 44.02
C TYR A 65 -11.24 30.80 44.22
N ASP A 66 -10.86 30.07 45.27
CA ASP A 66 -9.46 29.82 45.58
C ASP A 66 -8.73 29.01 44.49
N GLU A 67 -9.39 28.01 43.89
CA GLU A 67 -8.85 27.22 42.77
C GLU A 67 -8.67 28.08 41.50
N SER A 68 -9.70 28.82 41.12
CA SER A 68 -9.68 29.66 39.90
C SER A 68 -8.65 30.78 40.02
N ARG A 69 -8.53 31.36 41.22
CA ARG A 69 -7.55 32.40 41.55
C ARG A 69 -6.11 31.87 41.39
N LEU A 70 -5.82 30.67 41.89
CA LEU A 70 -4.50 30.03 41.77
C LEU A 70 -4.10 29.78 40.32
N GLU A 71 -5.05 29.36 39.47
CA GLU A 71 -4.78 29.14 38.05
C GLU A 71 -4.48 30.45 37.31
N LEU A 72 -5.24 31.52 37.60
CA LEU A 72 -5.01 32.86 37.07
C LEU A 72 -3.62 33.41 37.48
N GLU A 73 -3.24 33.27 38.76
CA GLU A 73 -1.91 33.69 39.24
C GLU A 73 -0.78 32.95 38.51
N ARG A 74 -0.94 31.64 38.26
CA ARG A 74 0.03 30.85 37.51
C ARG A 74 0.18 31.30 36.05
N ARG A 75 -0.93 31.58 35.36
CA ARG A 75 -0.90 32.04 33.95
C ARG A 75 -0.23 33.41 33.82
N VAL A 76 -0.50 34.32 34.76
CA VAL A 76 0.19 35.63 34.80
C VAL A 76 1.69 35.43 34.95
N ILE A 77 2.14 34.49 35.78
CA ILE A 77 3.57 34.20 35.95
C ILE A 77 4.16 33.59 34.68
N GLU A 78 3.50 32.59 34.07
CA GLU A 78 3.98 31.95 32.83
C GLU A 78 4.09 32.95 31.67
N GLU A 79 3.15 33.90 31.55
CA GLU A 79 3.13 34.89 30.48
C GLU A 79 3.95 36.16 30.78
N SER A 80 4.26 36.43 32.06
CA SER A 80 5.16 37.52 32.47
C SER A 80 6.64 37.13 32.49
N VAL A 81 6.95 35.85 32.27
CA VAL A 81 8.32 35.43 31.94
C VAL A 81 8.56 35.82 30.48
N PRO A 82 9.42 36.81 30.19
CA PRO A 82 9.74 37.14 28.80
C PRO A 82 10.32 35.90 28.14
N GLU A 83 9.62 35.38 27.14
CA GLU A 83 10.10 34.27 26.34
C GLU A 83 11.50 34.60 25.86
N LYS A 84 12.44 33.71 26.20
CA LYS A 84 13.88 33.90 26.05
C LYS A 84 14.16 34.18 24.57
N GLN A 85 14.20 35.45 24.21
CA GLN A 85 14.48 35.89 22.85
C GLN A 85 15.82 35.28 22.46
N VAL A 86 15.78 34.36 21.50
CA VAL A 86 16.98 33.89 20.80
C VAL A 86 17.64 35.15 20.28
N GLU A 87 18.84 35.45 20.78
CA GLU A 87 19.56 36.66 20.38
C GLU A 87 19.58 36.76 18.85
N PRO A 88 19.04 37.84 18.26
CA PRO A 88 19.15 38.05 16.83
C PRO A 88 20.62 38.26 16.50
N THR A 89 21.25 37.23 15.93
CA THR A 89 22.57 37.34 15.30
C THR A 89 22.54 38.52 14.33
N SER A 90 23.31 39.56 14.69
CA SER A 90 23.79 40.67 13.87
C SER A 90 22.86 41.10 12.72
N GLN A 91 22.17 42.21 12.94
CA GLN A 91 21.31 42.95 12.01
C GLN A 91 22.02 43.44 10.72
N LYS A 92 23.31 43.11 10.51
CA LYS A 92 24.00 43.28 9.24
C LYS A 92 23.82 42.07 8.30
N ALA A 93 23.45 40.89 8.80
CA ALA A 93 23.31 39.68 7.99
C ALA A 93 22.12 39.71 7.02
N GLY A 94 21.06 40.47 7.34
CA GLY A 94 19.84 40.54 6.51
C GLY A 94 20.01 41.24 5.15
N VAL A 95 20.96 42.18 5.03
CA VAL A 95 21.25 42.84 3.75
C VAL A 95 22.13 41.95 2.87
N TYR A 96 23.08 41.21 3.48
CA TYR A 96 23.93 40.28 2.76
C TYR A 96 23.18 39.02 2.31
N THR A 97 22.21 38.51 3.08
CA THR A 97 21.38 37.37 2.63
C THR A 97 20.52 37.72 1.42
N VAL A 98 20.00 38.95 1.32
CA VAL A 98 19.26 39.40 0.12
C VAL A 98 20.18 39.53 -1.10
N PHE A 99 21.38 40.10 -0.94
CA PHE A 99 22.36 40.16 -2.03
C PHE A 99 22.85 38.76 -2.47
N VAL A 100 23.05 37.85 -1.51
CA VAL A 100 23.42 36.45 -1.79
C VAL A 100 22.29 35.75 -2.53
N LEU A 101 21.03 35.92 -2.14
CA LEU A 101 19.89 35.30 -2.84
C LEU A 101 19.72 35.84 -4.27
N VAL A 102 19.86 37.16 -4.46
CA VAL A 102 19.73 37.81 -5.78
C VAL A 102 20.88 37.47 -6.73
N LEU A 103 22.07 37.13 -6.23
CA LEU A 103 23.19 36.66 -7.06
C LEU A 103 23.21 35.14 -7.23
N VAL A 104 22.96 34.38 -6.17
CA VAL A 104 23.06 32.92 -6.18
C VAL A 104 21.92 32.30 -6.96
N VAL A 105 20.68 32.79 -6.90
CA VAL A 105 19.58 32.19 -7.64
C VAL A 105 19.76 32.27 -9.16
N PRO A 106 20.08 33.42 -9.78
CA PRO A 106 20.36 33.46 -11.22
C PRO A 106 21.68 32.77 -11.59
N PHE A 107 22.71 32.82 -10.74
CA PHE A 107 23.94 32.05 -10.98
C PHE A 107 23.70 30.54 -10.92
N PHE A 108 22.88 30.05 -9.99
CA PHE A 108 22.51 28.64 -9.85
C PHE A 108 21.58 28.20 -10.98
N ALA A 109 20.70 29.09 -11.48
CA ALA A 109 19.88 28.84 -12.65
C ALA A 109 20.73 28.75 -13.94
N VAL A 110 21.70 29.64 -14.12
CA VAL A 110 22.66 29.59 -15.24
C VAL A 110 23.62 28.41 -15.09
N ALA A 111 24.05 28.07 -13.87
CA ALA A 111 24.89 26.91 -13.59
C ALA A 111 24.13 25.60 -13.79
N MET A 112 22.84 25.50 -13.44
CA MET A 112 22.01 24.34 -13.78
C MET A 112 21.73 24.27 -15.28
N TRP A 113 21.53 25.39 -15.96
CA TRP A 113 21.38 25.43 -17.42
C TRP A 113 22.69 25.03 -18.14
N ALA A 114 23.84 25.49 -17.67
CA ALA A 114 25.16 25.13 -18.20
C ALA A 114 25.55 23.70 -17.81
N ALA A 115 25.23 23.25 -16.60
CA ALA A 115 25.40 21.86 -16.17
C ALA A 115 24.52 20.94 -17.02
N THR A 116 23.28 21.31 -17.34
CA THR A 116 22.43 20.50 -18.26
C THR A 116 22.91 20.54 -19.72
N GLN A 117 23.72 21.53 -20.13
CA GLN A 117 24.37 21.58 -21.45
C GLN A 117 25.72 20.82 -21.49
N HIS A 118 26.42 20.66 -20.36
CA HIS A 118 27.70 19.93 -20.26
C HIS A 118 27.60 18.54 -19.60
N LEU A 119 26.49 18.19 -18.94
CA LEU A 119 26.18 16.82 -18.48
C LEU A 119 25.81 15.86 -19.63
N GLY A 120 25.94 16.29 -20.89
CA GLY A 120 25.91 15.42 -22.06
C GLY A 120 27.25 14.76 -22.40
N ASP A 121 28.36 15.13 -21.74
CA ASP A 121 29.70 14.65 -22.14
C ASP A 121 30.71 14.44 -20.99
N PHE A 122 30.23 14.15 -19.76
CA PHE A 122 31.14 13.67 -18.70
C PHE A 122 31.22 12.13 -18.73
N ARG A 123 32.01 11.63 -19.68
CA ARG A 123 32.51 10.26 -19.69
C ARG A 123 33.62 10.14 -18.63
N LEU A 124 33.29 9.59 -17.46
CA LEU A 124 34.27 8.88 -16.65
C LEU A 124 34.31 7.45 -17.15
N ASP A 125 35.39 7.12 -17.86
CA ASP A 125 35.76 5.77 -18.25
C ASP A 125 35.74 4.84 -17.03
N GLY A 126 34.97 3.75 -17.14
CA GLY A 126 35.07 2.59 -16.25
C GLY A 126 33.74 2.11 -15.68
N GLY A 127 32.89 1.49 -16.52
CA GLY A 127 31.77 0.68 -16.05
C GLY A 127 30.58 0.72 -17.00
N ALA A 128 30.42 -0.35 -17.79
CA ALA A 128 29.35 -0.54 -18.75
C ALA A 128 27.96 -0.25 -18.16
N ASN A 129 27.27 0.73 -18.73
CA ASN A 129 25.81 0.83 -18.74
C ASN A 129 25.43 1.49 -20.07
N GLU A 130 25.57 0.72 -21.16
CA GLU A 130 24.56 0.74 -22.22
C GLU A 130 23.18 0.57 -21.56
N GLY A 131 22.10 0.94 -22.23
CA GLY A 131 20.77 0.52 -21.80
C GLY A 131 20.73 -1.00 -21.74
N VAL A 132 21.11 -1.57 -20.59
CA VAL A 132 20.96 -2.98 -20.31
C VAL A 132 19.48 -3.13 -20.07
N VAL A 133 18.79 -3.52 -21.13
CA VAL A 133 17.65 -4.41 -20.98
C VAL A 133 18.18 -5.57 -20.16
N ASP A 134 17.74 -5.66 -18.91
CA ASP A 134 18.07 -6.82 -18.10
C ASP A 134 17.32 -8.02 -18.71
N TYR A 135 18.07 -8.80 -19.50
CA TYR A 135 17.58 -9.95 -20.27
C TYR A 135 17.01 -11.06 -19.37
N ASN A 136 17.25 -11.02 -18.05
CA ASN A 136 16.66 -11.94 -17.08
C ASN A 136 15.31 -11.45 -16.54
N THR A 137 15.03 -10.15 -16.59
CA THR A 137 13.82 -9.55 -15.99
C THR A 137 12.87 -8.88 -16.99
N GLY A 138 13.30 -8.66 -18.24
CA GLY A 138 12.46 -8.05 -19.29
C GLY A 138 12.07 -6.60 -18.99
N THR A 139 12.89 -5.87 -18.24
CA THR A 139 12.61 -4.48 -17.85
C THR A 139 13.21 -3.49 -18.85
N VAL A 140 12.38 -2.55 -19.33
CA VAL A 140 12.83 -1.24 -19.81
C VAL A 140 12.71 -0.28 -18.63
N VAL A 141 13.84 0.25 -18.15
CA VAL A 141 13.88 1.19 -17.03
C VAL A 141 13.13 2.46 -17.46
N ARG A 142 11.94 2.66 -16.91
CA ARG A 142 11.00 3.71 -17.33
C ARG A 142 11.32 5.01 -16.61
N GLN A 143 11.83 6.02 -17.32
CA GLN A 143 11.91 7.40 -16.82
C GLN A 143 10.83 8.24 -17.52
N ALA A 144 10.17 9.14 -16.77
CA ALA A 144 8.88 9.76 -17.11
C ALA A 144 8.88 10.78 -18.29
N GLY A 145 9.70 10.57 -19.33
CA GLY A 145 9.71 11.35 -20.59
C GLY A 145 9.56 10.52 -21.88
N GLU A 146 9.40 9.19 -21.79
CA GLU A 146 9.71 8.23 -22.88
C GLU A 146 8.55 7.84 -23.82
N MET A 147 7.58 8.71 -24.12
CA MET A 147 6.58 8.32 -25.13
C MET A 147 7.15 8.33 -26.56
N HIS A 148 8.26 9.04 -26.80
CA HIS A 148 8.99 9.06 -28.08
C HIS A 148 10.07 7.96 -28.19
N ASP A 149 10.39 7.24 -27.11
CA ASP A 149 11.52 6.30 -27.07
C ASP A 149 11.09 4.82 -27.23
N MET A 150 9.83 4.50 -26.95
CA MET A 150 9.31 3.14 -27.04
C MET A 150 9.30 2.60 -28.48
N ASP A 151 8.93 3.42 -29.46
CA ASP A 151 8.98 3.04 -30.88
C ASP A 151 10.43 2.80 -31.35
N SER A 152 11.37 3.58 -30.82
CA SER A 152 12.81 3.48 -31.12
C SER A 152 13.39 2.18 -30.56
N ALA A 153 13.12 1.88 -29.29
CA ALA A 153 13.53 0.66 -28.61
C ALA A 153 12.91 -0.58 -29.25
N LEU A 154 11.64 -0.49 -29.62
CA LEU A 154 10.92 -1.57 -30.27
C LEU A 154 11.45 -1.86 -31.68
N LYS A 155 11.85 -0.82 -32.43
CA LYS A 155 12.52 -1.00 -33.72
C LYS A 155 13.84 -1.77 -33.56
N LYS A 156 14.68 -1.37 -32.60
CA LYS A 156 15.93 -2.08 -32.28
C LYS A 156 15.68 -3.52 -31.86
N LEU A 157 14.68 -3.77 -31.02
CA LEU A 157 14.30 -5.13 -30.61
C LEU A 157 13.89 -6.00 -31.81
N ARG A 158 13.08 -5.46 -32.72
CA ARG A 158 12.69 -6.18 -33.93
C ARG A 158 13.88 -6.42 -34.87
N GLU A 159 14.83 -5.50 -34.95
CA GLU A 159 16.07 -5.69 -35.72
C GLU A 159 16.95 -6.78 -35.10
N HIS A 160 17.19 -6.74 -33.79
CA HIS A 160 17.89 -7.78 -33.05
C HIS A 160 17.26 -9.17 -33.26
N LEU A 161 15.94 -9.28 -33.15
CA LEU A 161 15.22 -10.55 -33.36
C LEU A 161 15.25 -11.04 -34.81
N ARG A 162 15.51 -10.17 -35.79
CA ARG A 162 15.76 -10.59 -37.18
C ARG A 162 17.16 -11.19 -37.33
N GLU A 163 18.15 -10.62 -36.65
CA GLU A 163 19.53 -11.12 -36.64
C GLU A 163 19.69 -12.38 -35.78
N THR A 164 18.92 -12.47 -34.69
CA THR A 164 18.95 -13.54 -33.70
C THR A 164 17.58 -14.20 -33.53
N PRO A 165 17.06 -14.91 -34.54
CA PRO A 165 15.70 -15.46 -34.51
C PRO A 165 15.48 -16.52 -33.42
N GLY A 166 16.54 -17.06 -32.82
CA GLY A 166 16.49 -18.04 -31.73
C GLY A 166 16.41 -17.44 -30.31
N ASP A 167 16.40 -16.11 -30.17
CA ASP A 167 16.33 -15.45 -28.86
C ASP A 167 14.91 -15.53 -28.25
N ILE A 168 14.65 -16.60 -27.49
CA ILE A 168 13.37 -16.84 -26.82
C ILE A 168 13.00 -15.66 -25.90
N GLN A 169 13.97 -15.10 -25.15
CA GLN A 169 13.70 -14.01 -24.21
C GLN A 169 13.36 -12.72 -24.95
N GLY A 170 14.04 -12.42 -26.05
CA GLY A 170 13.69 -11.30 -26.91
C GLY A 170 12.27 -11.42 -27.49
N TRP A 171 11.85 -12.62 -27.93
CA TRP A 171 10.47 -12.86 -28.38
C TRP A 171 9.44 -12.70 -27.27
N MET A 172 9.74 -13.19 -26.05
CA MET A 172 8.89 -13.00 -24.87
C MET A 172 8.76 -11.53 -24.50
N MET A 173 9.86 -10.77 -24.53
CA MET A 173 9.86 -9.34 -24.27
C MET A 173 9.01 -8.59 -25.31
N LEU A 174 9.20 -8.88 -26.60
CA LEU A 174 8.39 -8.31 -27.67
C LEU A 174 6.90 -8.58 -27.43
N GLY A 175 6.55 -9.82 -27.08
CA GLY A 175 5.16 -10.20 -26.77
C GLY A 175 4.57 -9.39 -25.62
N ARG A 176 5.30 -9.26 -24.50
CA ARG A 176 4.86 -8.49 -23.31
C ARG A 176 4.74 -7.00 -23.58
N THR A 177 5.68 -6.43 -24.35
CA THR A 177 5.60 -5.04 -24.79
C THR A 177 4.35 -4.82 -25.65
N MET A 178 4.08 -5.73 -26.58
CA MET A 178 2.89 -5.67 -27.43
C MET A 178 1.58 -5.80 -26.64
N LEU A 179 1.52 -6.68 -25.64
CA LEU A 179 0.37 -6.75 -24.71
C LEU A 179 0.15 -5.41 -23.99
N THR A 180 1.24 -4.79 -23.51
CA THR A 180 1.18 -3.49 -22.81
C THR A 180 0.67 -2.39 -23.73
N MET A 181 1.07 -2.42 -25.00
CA MET A 181 0.59 -1.52 -26.05
C MET A 181 -0.82 -1.88 -26.57
N LYS A 182 -1.44 -2.93 -26.01
CA LYS A 182 -2.73 -3.49 -26.45
C LYS A 182 -2.75 -3.98 -27.90
N ASN A 183 -1.57 -4.20 -28.48
CA ASN A 183 -1.43 -4.80 -29.81
C ASN A 183 -1.42 -6.33 -29.68
N TYR A 184 -2.59 -6.90 -29.38
CA TYR A 184 -2.74 -8.32 -29.03
C TYR A 184 -2.33 -9.27 -30.15
N LYS A 185 -2.55 -8.89 -31.42
CA LYS A 185 -2.17 -9.71 -32.58
C LYS A 185 -0.66 -9.85 -32.72
N GLU A 186 0.07 -8.76 -32.51
CA GLU A 186 1.53 -8.82 -32.57
C GLU A 186 2.11 -9.54 -31.35
N ALA A 187 1.47 -9.40 -30.19
CA ALA A 187 1.81 -10.17 -29.00
C ALA A 187 1.67 -11.69 -29.24
N GLU A 188 0.53 -12.12 -29.79
CA GLU A 188 0.28 -13.51 -30.16
C GLU A 188 1.36 -14.04 -31.10
N ALA A 189 1.73 -13.28 -32.13
CA ALA A 189 2.77 -13.68 -33.07
C ALA A 189 4.15 -13.86 -32.41
N ALA A 190 4.52 -12.94 -31.53
CA ALA A 190 5.79 -12.99 -30.80
C ALA A 190 5.84 -14.18 -29.82
N PHE A 191 4.79 -14.40 -29.02
CA PHE A 191 4.72 -15.55 -28.12
C PHE A 191 4.62 -16.89 -28.87
N THR A 192 3.97 -16.91 -30.04
CA THR A 192 3.97 -18.10 -30.91
C THR A 192 5.39 -18.44 -31.37
N LYS A 193 6.22 -17.43 -31.66
CA LYS A 193 7.64 -17.67 -31.98
C LYS A 193 8.42 -18.19 -30.78
N ALA A 194 8.19 -17.62 -29.60
CA ALA A 194 8.80 -18.12 -28.36
C ALA A 194 8.42 -19.59 -28.08
N ASP A 195 7.15 -19.97 -28.27
CA ASP A 195 6.65 -21.34 -28.07
C ASP A 195 7.23 -22.33 -29.10
N GLN A 196 7.43 -21.90 -30.35
CA GLN A 196 8.11 -22.70 -31.38
C GLN A 196 9.57 -23.00 -31.03
N LEU A 197 10.26 -22.07 -30.36
CA LEU A 197 11.67 -22.20 -29.99
C LEU A 197 11.87 -22.98 -28.69
N ALA A 198 10.91 -22.91 -27.76
CA ALA A 198 10.94 -23.60 -26.48
C ALA A 198 9.60 -24.31 -26.19
N PRO A 199 9.26 -25.35 -26.98
CA PRO A 199 8.00 -26.07 -26.81
C PRO A 199 7.94 -26.73 -25.43
N GLY A 200 6.79 -26.62 -24.76
CA GLY A 200 6.57 -27.21 -23.44
C GLY A 200 7.01 -26.34 -22.26
N ASN A 201 7.43 -25.09 -22.49
CA ASN A 201 7.63 -24.14 -21.42
C ASN A 201 6.27 -23.59 -20.91
N PRO A 202 5.85 -23.88 -19.67
CA PRO A 202 4.54 -23.49 -19.17
C PRO A 202 4.37 -21.96 -19.09
N ALA A 203 5.42 -21.19 -18.82
CA ALA A 203 5.33 -19.73 -18.77
C ALA A 203 5.00 -19.13 -20.14
N ILE A 204 5.60 -19.65 -21.21
CA ILE A 204 5.34 -19.21 -22.59
C ILE A 204 3.92 -19.59 -23.02
N MET A 205 3.48 -20.82 -22.69
CA MET A 205 2.13 -21.28 -22.99
C MET A 205 1.06 -20.37 -22.38
N VAL A 206 1.25 -19.93 -21.14
CA VAL A 206 0.29 -19.07 -20.44
C VAL A 206 0.32 -17.64 -20.98
N ASP A 207 1.49 -17.09 -21.29
CA ASP A 207 1.61 -15.77 -21.93
C ASP A 207 1.01 -15.77 -23.35
N LEU A 208 1.16 -16.87 -24.11
CA LEU A 208 0.51 -17.07 -25.39
C LEU A 208 -1.01 -17.21 -25.26
N ALA A 209 -1.49 -17.98 -24.28
CA ALA A 209 -2.92 -18.14 -24.01
C ALA A 209 -3.58 -16.78 -23.72
N ASP A 210 -2.95 -15.97 -22.88
CA ASP A 210 -3.39 -14.61 -22.55
C ASP A 210 -3.47 -13.72 -23.81
N ALA A 211 -2.42 -13.72 -24.65
CA ALA A 211 -2.43 -12.96 -25.90
C ALA A 211 -3.56 -13.38 -26.85
N ILE A 212 -3.79 -14.69 -27.03
CA ILE A 212 -4.88 -15.20 -27.87
C ILE A 212 -6.24 -14.81 -27.27
N ALA A 213 -6.43 -14.95 -25.96
CA ALA A 213 -7.67 -14.58 -25.29
C ALA A 213 -7.98 -13.08 -25.47
N MET A 214 -6.96 -12.22 -25.38
CA MET A 214 -7.13 -10.78 -25.61
C MET A 214 -7.51 -10.46 -27.07
N VAL A 215 -6.98 -11.21 -28.05
CA VAL A 215 -7.44 -11.12 -29.45
C VAL A 215 -8.91 -11.54 -29.59
N GLN A 216 -9.34 -12.54 -28.80
CA GLN A 216 -10.71 -13.07 -28.79
C GLN A 216 -11.69 -12.26 -27.92
N GLY A 217 -11.31 -11.07 -27.46
CA GLY A 217 -12.17 -10.24 -26.63
C GLY A 217 -12.27 -10.71 -25.19
N GLN A 218 -11.15 -11.19 -24.64
CA GLN A 218 -11.01 -11.73 -23.28
C GLN A 218 -11.71 -13.07 -23.05
N ASP A 219 -12.02 -13.79 -24.13
CA ASP A 219 -12.53 -15.16 -24.05
C ASP A 219 -11.37 -16.15 -23.93
N LEU A 220 -11.40 -16.96 -22.86
CA LEU A 220 -10.42 -18.03 -22.67
C LEU A 220 -10.81 -19.32 -23.40
N SER A 221 -11.98 -19.41 -24.01
CA SER A 221 -12.50 -20.64 -24.61
C SER A 221 -11.65 -21.16 -25.78
N GLY A 222 -11.64 -22.48 -25.98
CA GLY A 222 -10.87 -23.11 -27.05
C GLY A 222 -9.36 -23.14 -26.79
N LYS A 223 -8.56 -22.65 -27.76
CA LYS A 223 -7.09 -22.77 -27.74
C LYS A 223 -6.42 -22.15 -26.51
N PRO A 224 -6.79 -20.94 -26.01
CA PRO A 224 -6.25 -20.40 -24.77
C PRO A 224 -6.45 -21.35 -23.59
N TRP A 225 -7.65 -21.91 -23.41
CA TRP A 225 -7.93 -22.85 -22.34
C TRP A 225 -7.11 -24.14 -22.43
N GLU A 226 -6.91 -24.66 -23.64
CA GLU A 226 -6.05 -25.82 -23.86
C GLU A 226 -4.60 -25.55 -23.45
N LEU A 227 -4.07 -24.36 -23.76
CA LEU A 227 -2.72 -23.94 -23.37
C LEU A 227 -2.59 -23.78 -21.86
N VAL A 228 -3.57 -23.16 -21.19
CA VAL A 228 -3.61 -23.03 -19.72
C VAL A 228 -3.61 -24.40 -19.05
N GLN A 229 -4.45 -25.33 -19.52
CA GLN A 229 -4.48 -26.69 -18.96
C GLN A 229 -3.19 -27.46 -19.21
N LYS A 230 -2.58 -27.33 -20.39
CA LYS A 230 -1.27 -27.95 -20.67
C LYS A 230 -0.18 -27.39 -19.75
N ALA A 231 -0.16 -26.07 -19.56
CA ALA A 231 0.78 -25.43 -18.66
C ALA A 231 0.61 -25.93 -17.22
N LEU A 232 -0.63 -26.03 -16.73
CA LEU A 232 -0.92 -26.55 -15.38
C LEU A 232 -0.58 -28.03 -15.20
N LYS A 233 -0.65 -28.84 -16.26
CA LYS A 233 -0.19 -30.24 -16.22
C LYS A 233 1.33 -30.37 -16.12
N ILE A 234 2.07 -29.38 -16.62
CA ILE A 234 3.54 -29.34 -16.56
C ILE A 234 3.99 -28.70 -15.24
N ASP A 235 3.36 -27.60 -14.86
CA ASP A 235 3.58 -26.85 -13.63
C ASP A 235 2.23 -26.59 -12.93
N PRO A 236 1.82 -27.47 -11.99
CA PRO A 236 0.59 -27.33 -11.23
C PRO A 236 0.56 -26.12 -10.30
N THR A 237 1.70 -25.44 -10.13
CA THR A 237 1.88 -24.26 -9.27
C THR A 237 1.95 -22.95 -10.06
N ASN A 238 1.77 -23.00 -11.38
CA ASN A 238 1.89 -21.81 -12.21
C ASN A 238 0.82 -20.76 -11.84
N TRP A 239 1.26 -19.69 -11.17
CA TRP A 239 0.35 -18.71 -10.57
C TRP A 239 -0.59 -18.05 -11.60
N LYS A 240 -0.06 -17.72 -12.78
CA LYS A 240 -0.82 -17.04 -13.83
C LYS A 240 -1.86 -17.98 -14.43
N ALA A 241 -1.50 -19.24 -14.66
CA ALA A 241 -2.45 -20.25 -15.12
C ALA A 241 -3.56 -20.52 -14.09
N LEU A 242 -3.20 -20.60 -12.80
CA LEU A 242 -4.16 -20.76 -11.70
C LEU A 242 -5.11 -19.55 -11.60
N MET A 243 -4.59 -18.33 -11.72
CA MET A 243 -5.37 -17.10 -11.73
C MET A 243 -6.34 -17.04 -12.92
N MET A 244 -5.86 -17.37 -14.12
CA MET A 244 -6.67 -17.40 -15.34
C MET A 244 -7.78 -18.44 -15.25
N GLY A 245 -7.48 -19.65 -14.76
CA GLY A 245 -8.50 -20.69 -14.57
C GLY A 245 -9.55 -20.32 -13.53
N GLY A 246 -9.15 -19.79 -12.37
CA GLY A 246 -10.11 -19.34 -11.36
C GLY A 246 -11.04 -18.25 -11.88
N THR A 247 -10.48 -17.28 -12.61
CA THR A 247 -11.23 -16.18 -13.23
C THR A 247 -12.18 -16.66 -14.32
N ASP A 248 -11.77 -17.60 -15.18
CA ASP A 248 -12.63 -18.17 -16.22
C ASP A 248 -13.83 -18.91 -15.63
N TYR A 249 -13.62 -19.77 -14.63
CA TYR A 249 -14.71 -20.46 -13.93
C TYR A 249 -15.64 -19.49 -13.19
N PHE A 250 -15.08 -18.44 -12.58
CA PHE A 250 -15.87 -17.39 -11.93
C PHE A 250 -16.80 -16.68 -12.92
N ASN A 251 -16.27 -16.28 -14.08
CA ASN A 251 -17.02 -15.58 -15.12
C ASN A 251 -18.12 -16.46 -15.73
N ARG A 252 -17.94 -17.78 -15.74
CA ARG A 252 -18.95 -18.75 -16.18
C ARG A 252 -19.99 -19.10 -15.10
N GLY A 253 -19.83 -18.57 -13.87
CA GLY A 253 -20.72 -18.84 -12.73
C GLY A 253 -20.43 -20.15 -12.01
N ASP A 254 -19.35 -20.86 -12.37
CA ASP A 254 -18.90 -22.05 -11.64
C ASP A 254 -17.97 -21.63 -10.49
N TYR A 255 -18.60 -21.10 -9.45
CA TYR A 255 -17.88 -20.56 -8.30
C TYR A 255 -17.11 -21.64 -7.51
N ARG A 256 -17.50 -22.91 -7.61
CA ARG A 256 -16.83 -24.00 -6.88
C ARG A 256 -15.46 -24.27 -7.47
N HIS A 257 -15.36 -24.41 -8.79
CA HIS A 257 -14.06 -24.55 -9.44
C HIS A 257 -13.23 -23.27 -9.28
N ALA A 258 -13.83 -22.07 -9.36
CA ALA A 258 -13.11 -20.82 -9.13
C ALA A 258 -12.38 -20.80 -7.77
N VAL A 259 -13.07 -21.20 -6.69
CA VAL A 259 -12.48 -21.31 -5.35
C VAL A 259 -11.31 -22.30 -5.34
N MET A 260 -11.41 -23.46 -5.98
CA MET A 260 -10.34 -24.46 -5.99
C MET A 260 -9.06 -23.94 -6.64
N TYR A 261 -9.17 -23.26 -7.78
CA TYR A 261 -8.02 -22.67 -8.48
C TYR A 261 -7.36 -21.59 -7.64
N TRP A 262 -8.15 -20.70 -7.03
CA TRP A 262 -7.63 -19.61 -6.22
C TRP A 262 -7.09 -20.05 -4.86
N GLU A 263 -7.65 -21.09 -4.24
CA GLU A 263 -7.08 -21.69 -3.03
C GLU A 263 -5.72 -22.33 -3.31
N ARG A 264 -5.58 -23.03 -4.44
CA ARG A 264 -4.28 -23.55 -4.87
C ARG A 264 -3.29 -22.42 -5.15
N LEU A 265 -3.72 -21.36 -5.82
CA LEU A 265 -2.90 -20.16 -6.01
C LEU A 265 -2.46 -19.58 -4.66
N LEU A 266 -3.39 -19.44 -3.71
CA LEU A 266 -3.12 -18.88 -2.39
C LEU A 266 -2.06 -19.68 -1.61
N GLY A 267 -2.02 -20.99 -1.79
CA GLY A 267 -0.99 -21.87 -1.22
C GLY A 267 0.41 -21.68 -1.83
N THR A 268 0.52 -21.10 -3.02
CA THR A 268 1.81 -20.81 -3.68
C THR A 268 2.35 -19.41 -3.40
N LEU A 269 1.51 -18.49 -2.90
CA LEU A 269 1.90 -17.11 -2.66
C LEU A 269 2.56 -16.97 -1.28
N SER A 270 3.71 -16.28 -1.25
CA SER A 270 4.29 -15.81 0.02
C SER A 270 3.30 -14.86 0.72
N ALA A 271 3.32 -14.80 2.05
CA ALA A 271 2.32 -14.00 2.73
C ALA A 271 2.50 -12.48 2.60
N ASN A 272 3.71 -12.05 2.26
CA ASN A 272 4.05 -10.68 1.90
C ASN A 272 3.58 -10.28 0.49
N ASP A 273 3.04 -11.21 -0.29
CA ASP A 273 2.64 -10.91 -1.67
C ASP A 273 1.40 -10.00 -1.69
N ASP A 274 1.53 -8.88 -2.39
CA ASP A 274 0.44 -7.91 -2.57
C ASP A 274 -0.80 -8.55 -3.23
N MET A 275 -0.61 -9.60 -4.06
CA MET A 275 -1.70 -10.33 -4.72
C MET A 275 -2.53 -11.17 -3.75
N ARG A 276 -1.96 -11.57 -2.60
CA ARG A 276 -2.60 -12.49 -1.65
C ARG A 276 -3.94 -11.95 -1.14
N ALA A 277 -4.00 -10.66 -0.79
CA ALA A 277 -5.23 -10.03 -0.33
C ALA A 277 -6.32 -10.05 -1.41
N ALA A 278 -5.94 -9.81 -2.66
CA ALA A 278 -6.85 -9.80 -3.81
C ALA A 278 -7.40 -11.21 -4.12
N VAL A 279 -6.55 -12.24 -4.00
CA VAL A 279 -6.96 -13.65 -4.15
C VAL A 279 -7.92 -14.06 -3.02
N ILE A 280 -7.65 -13.69 -1.77
CA ILE A 280 -8.54 -13.94 -0.64
C ILE A 280 -9.92 -13.31 -0.88
N GLY A 281 -9.96 -12.04 -1.33
CA GLY A 281 -11.21 -11.36 -1.66
C GLY A 281 -11.99 -12.07 -2.77
N SER A 282 -11.29 -12.56 -3.80
CA SER A 282 -11.89 -13.30 -4.92
C SER A 282 -12.50 -14.63 -4.46
N ILE A 283 -11.79 -15.38 -3.59
CA ILE A 283 -12.30 -16.61 -2.96
C ILE A 283 -13.56 -16.32 -2.14
N GLN A 284 -13.56 -15.26 -1.33
CA GLN A 284 -14.70 -14.90 -0.49
C GLN A 284 -15.94 -14.55 -1.34
N GLU A 285 -15.78 -13.77 -2.40
CA GLU A 285 -16.90 -13.41 -3.28
C GLU A 285 -17.44 -14.63 -4.03
N ALA A 286 -16.57 -15.50 -4.56
CA ALA A 286 -17.02 -16.76 -5.19
C ALA A 286 -17.78 -17.65 -4.22
N ARG A 287 -17.28 -17.83 -2.99
CA ARG A 287 -17.99 -18.61 -1.96
C ARG A 287 -19.37 -18.03 -1.66
N LYS A 288 -19.48 -16.71 -1.60
CA LYS A 288 -20.75 -16.00 -1.40
C LYS A 288 -21.72 -16.21 -2.55
N LEU A 289 -21.29 -15.99 -3.79
CA LEU A 289 -22.15 -16.13 -4.98
C LEU A 289 -22.57 -17.58 -5.22
N GLY A 290 -21.69 -18.54 -4.94
CA GLY A 290 -21.96 -19.98 -5.08
C GLY A 290 -22.62 -20.63 -3.86
N ASN A 291 -22.90 -19.88 -2.79
CA ASN A 291 -23.38 -20.40 -1.50
C ASN A 291 -22.55 -21.61 -1.01
N ILE A 292 -21.22 -21.51 -1.13
CA ILE A 292 -20.29 -22.60 -0.88
C ILE A 292 -19.91 -22.58 0.61
N VAL A 293 -20.44 -23.55 1.34
CA VAL A 293 -20.16 -23.77 2.77
C VAL A 293 -19.15 -24.90 2.94
N GLY A 294 -18.22 -24.73 3.89
CA GLY A 294 -17.19 -25.71 4.22
C GLY A 294 -15.96 -25.72 3.29
N PRO A 295 -14.97 -26.58 3.58
CA PRO A 295 -13.79 -26.73 2.75
C PRO A 295 -14.16 -27.26 1.36
N VAL A 296 -13.52 -26.71 0.31
CA VAL A 296 -13.68 -27.26 -1.05
C VAL A 296 -12.56 -28.24 -1.29
N GLN A 297 -12.91 -29.49 -1.56
CA GLN A 297 -11.90 -30.50 -1.86
C GLN A 297 -11.27 -30.22 -3.23
N ASP A 298 -9.94 -30.22 -3.28
CA ASP A 298 -9.19 -30.07 -4.52
C ASP A 298 -9.30 -31.34 -5.38
N THR A 299 -10.13 -31.27 -6.41
CA THR A 299 -10.37 -32.30 -7.44
C THR A 299 -9.79 -31.90 -8.80
N LEU A 300 -8.84 -30.96 -8.85
CA LEU A 300 -8.23 -30.49 -10.09
C LEU A 300 -7.36 -31.60 -10.70
N ASP A 301 -7.52 -31.85 -12.01
CA ASP A 301 -7.00 -33.04 -12.71
C ASP A 301 -5.56 -32.89 -13.24
N PHE A 302 -4.90 -31.78 -12.93
CA PHE A 302 -3.56 -31.46 -13.42
C PHE A 302 -2.44 -31.74 -12.42
N GLY A 303 -2.68 -32.65 -11.46
CA GLY A 303 -1.68 -33.05 -10.45
C GLY A 303 -1.66 -32.14 -9.23
N LYS A 304 -1.03 -32.57 -8.12
CA LYS A 304 -0.86 -31.75 -6.91
C LYS A 304 0.47 -30.98 -6.96
N PRO A 305 0.57 -29.80 -6.32
CA PRO A 305 1.86 -29.19 -6.03
C PRO A 305 2.78 -30.24 -5.38
N ALA A 306 4.03 -30.37 -5.84
CA ALA A 306 5.00 -31.20 -5.14
C ALA A 306 5.22 -30.61 -3.73
N ASP A 307 5.34 -31.46 -2.71
CA ASP A 307 5.62 -31.09 -1.29
C ASP A 307 6.99 -30.40 -1.09
N ASN A 308 7.64 -29.96 -2.17
CA ASN A 308 8.97 -29.39 -2.12
C ASN A 308 8.90 -27.99 -1.50
N LYS A 309 9.17 -27.94 -0.20
CA LYS A 309 9.54 -26.76 0.59
C LYS A 309 10.81 -26.05 0.10
N ASP A 310 11.31 -26.40 -1.09
CA ASP A 310 12.35 -25.64 -1.75
C ASP A 310 11.73 -24.34 -2.23
N GLU A 311 12.09 -23.24 -1.57
CA GLU A 311 11.73 -21.83 -1.78
C GLU A 311 12.01 -21.28 -3.21
N ARG A 312 12.06 -22.14 -4.24
CA ARG A 312 12.54 -21.80 -5.60
C ARG A 312 11.47 -21.36 -6.58
N ALA A 313 10.24 -21.16 -6.15
CA ALA A 313 9.24 -20.39 -6.88
C ALA A 313 8.57 -19.50 -5.83
N VAL A 314 8.91 -18.24 -5.62
CA VAL A 314 8.83 -17.13 -6.58
C VAL A 314 9.68 -15.96 -6.05
N PRO A 315 10.89 -15.68 -6.59
CA PRO A 315 11.52 -14.36 -6.41
C PRO A 315 11.04 -13.34 -7.46
N MET A 316 10.46 -13.81 -8.57
CA MET A 316 10.24 -12.99 -9.75
C MET A 316 9.10 -11.96 -9.58
N MET A 317 8.08 -12.26 -8.77
CA MET A 317 6.92 -11.36 -8.56
C MET A 317 7.29 -10.12 -7.74
N SER A 318 8.06 -10.26 -6.66
CA SER A 318 8.49 -9.09 -5.86
C SER A 318 9.33 -8.11 -6.70
N GLN A 319 9.99 -8.60 -7.76
CA GLN A 319 10.66 -7.76 -8.76
C GLN A 319 9.71 -7.21 -9.84
N MET A 320 8.76 -8.01 -10.34
CA MET A 320 7.81 -7.58 -11.39
C MET A 320 6.78 -6.53 -10.88
N MET A 321 6.31 -6.65 -9.65
CA MET A 321 5.37 -5.70 -9.02
C MET A 321 6.05 -4.39 -8.59
N LYS A 322 7.36 -4.40 -8.27
CA LYS A 322 8.14 -3.18 -8.05
C LYS A 322 8.37 -2.36 -9.32
N ASN A 323 8.32 -3.01 -10.50
CA ASN A 323 8.71 -2.42 -11.79
C ASN A 323 7.52 -2.20 -12.76
N GLY A 324 6.28 -2.21 -12.27
CA GLY A 324 5.10 -1.72 -13.01
C GLY A 324 4.75 -2.46 -14.31
N SER A 325 5.20 -3.71 -14.46
CA SER A 325 5.06 -4.49 -15.71
C SER A 325 4.11 -5.67 -15.54
N ALA A 326 2.84 -5.41 -15.27
CA ALA A 326 1.80 -6.42 -15.33
C ALA A 326 0.88 -6.16 -16.54
N PRO A 327 0.83 -7.05 -17.54
CA PRO A 327 -0.32 -7.12 -18.42
C PRO A 327 -1.47 -7.75 -17.61
N MET A 328 -2.23 -6.91 -16.90
CA MET A 328 -3.47 -7.32 -16.24
C MET A 328 -4.62 -7.24 -17.24
N GLY A 329 -5.02 -8.40 -17.77
CA GLY A 329 -6.24 -8.59 -18.55
C GLY A 329 -7.49 -8.91 -17.69
N GLN A 330 -7.41 -8.73 -16.38
CA GLN A 330 -8.49 -8.57 -15.40
C GLN A 330 -7.84 -8.26 -14.05
N THR A 331 -8.06 -7.06 -13.54
CA THR A 331 -7.70 -6.70 -12.16
C THR A 331 -8.52 -7.59 -11.22
N PRO A 332 -7.91 -8.27 -10.23
CA PRO A 332 -8.69 -8.79 -9.12
C PRO A 332 -9.49 -7.64 -8.49
N VAL A 333 -10.68 -7.95 -7.96
CA VAL A 333 -11.55 -6.95 -7.32
C VAL A 333 -10.70 -6.12 -6.36
N PRO A 334 -10.62 -4.79 -6.55
CA PRO A 334 -9.63 -3.98 -5.86
C PRO A 334 -9.94 -3.93 -4.37
N ALA A 335 -9.22 -4.73 -3.58
CA ALA A 335 -8.94 -4.39 -2.20
C ALA A 335 -7.86 -3.31 -2.22
N GLN A 336 -8.16 -2.11 -1.73
CA GLN A 336 -7.20 -1.02 -1.59
C GLN A 336 -6.00 -1.50 -0.77
N ALA A 337 -4.90 -1.85 -1.45
CA ALA A 337 -3.68 -2.31 -0.82
C ALA A 337 -2.86 -1.09 -0.38
N MET A 338 -2.98 -0.70 0.89
CA MET A 338 -1.92 0.07 1.54
C MET A 338 -0.82 -0.93 1.95
N LYS A 339 0.42 -0.67 1.53
CA LYS A 339 1.60 -1.43 1.97
C LYS A 339 1.79 -1.23 3.46
N ALA A 340 1.28 -2.16 4.27
CA ALA A 340 1.60 -2.22 5.69
C ALA A 340 2.86 -3.06 5.89
N THR A 341 3.93 -2.43 6.40
CA THR A 341 5.21 -3.07 6.74
C THR A 341 5.16 -3.89 8.03
N HIS A 342 4.06 -3.82 8.79
CA HIS A 342 3.80 -4.57 10.02
C HIS A 342 2.41 -5.18 9.94
N PHE A 343 2.34 -6.49 9.70
CA PHE A 343 1.10 -7.23 9.56
C PHE A 343 1.23 -8.61 10.20
N ILE A 344 0.09 -9.25 10.44
CA ILE A 344 -0.01 -10.66 10.80
C ILE A 344 -1.06 -11.30 9.91
N SER A 345 -0.73 -12.41 9.26
CA SER A 345 -1.71 -13.16 8.46
C SER A 345 -1.81 -14.61 8.89
N GLY A 346 -2.96 -15.21 8.58
CA GLY A 346 -3.25 -16.55 9.02
C GLY A 346 -4.56 -17.10 8.52
N VAL A 347 -4.94 -18.24 9.09
CA VAL A 347 -6.17 -18.98 8.80
C VAL A 347 -6.91 -19.22 10.10
N VAL A 348 -8.20 -18.87 10.12
CA VAL A 348 -9.12 -19.30 11.16
C VAL A 348 -9.87 -20.53 10.67
N GLU A 349 -9.80 -21.61 11.44
CA GLU A 349 -10.53 -22.85 11.23
C GLU A 349 -11.63 -23.01 12.27
N LEU A 350 -12.66 -23.77 11.93
CA LEU A 350 -13.76 -24.12 12.84
C LEU A 350 -13.62 -25.57 13.26
N ASP A 351 -13.78 -25.84 14.56
CA ASP A 351 -13.90 -27.23 15.02
C ASP A 351 -15.18 -27.86 14.44
N PRO A 352 -15.10 -29.04 13.79
CA PRO A 352 -16.27 -29.71 13.22
C PRO A 352 -17.42 -29.92 14.20
N LYS A 353 -17.13 -30.03 15.51
CA LYS A 353 -18.17 -30.17 16.55
C LYS A 353 -19.03 -28.93 16.74
N LEU A 354 -18.55 -27.77 16.28
CA LEU A 354 -19.21 -26.47 16.45
C LEU A 354 -19.87 -25.96 15.17
N GLU A 355 -19.89 -26.76 14.09
CA GLU A 355 -20.41 -26.37 12.77
C GLU A 355 -21.88 -25.91 12.82
N GLU A 356 -22.73 -26.67 13.52
CA GLU A 356 -24.16 -26.33 13.67
C GLU A 356 -24.37 -25.03 14.47
N GLN A 357 -23.53 -24.77 15.46
CA GLN A 357 -23.61 -23.55 16.26
C GLN A 357 -23.03 -22.34 15.50
N ALA A 358 -21.96 -22.54 14.73
CA ALA A 358 -21.36 -21.52 13.90
C ALA A 358 -22.32 -21.00 12.82
N ALA A 359 -23.20 -21.85 12.29
CA ALA A 359 -24.21 -21.47 11.30
C ALA A 359 -25.20 -20.39 11.79
N LYS A 360 -25.27 -20.13 13.10
CA LYS A 360 -26.12 -19.09 13.71
C LYS A 360 -25.50 -17.70 13.65
N PHE A 361 -24.23 -17.61 13.28
CA PHE A 361 -23.44 -16.40 13.30
C PHE A 361 -22.91 -16.09 11.91
N ASP A 362 -22.81 -14.79 11.58
CA ASP A 362 -22.42 -14.33 10.25
C ASP A 362 -21.15 -13.48 10.25
N THR A 363 -20.54 -13.25 11.42
CA THR A 363 -19.47 -12.27 11.56
C THR A 363 -18.34 -12.81 12.43
N LEU A 364 -17.13 -12.84 11.87
CA LEU A 364 -15.89 -13.14 12.56
C LEU A 364 -15.12 -11.87 12.88
N TYR A 365 -14.76 -11.71 14.13
CA TYR A 365 -13.90 -10.65 14.63
C TYR A 365 -12.54 -11.26 14.94
N VAL A 366 -11.50 -10.87 14.20
CA VAL A 366 -10.12 -11.26 14.48
C VAL A 366 -9.42 -10.07 15.13
N THR A 367 -8.87 -10.25 16.32
CA THR A 367 -8.22 -9.20 17.10
C THR A 367 -6.81 -9.58 17.48
N ALA A 368 -5.87 -8.64 17.35
CA ALA A 368 -4.54 -8.74 17.96
C ALA A 368 -4.53 -7.99 19.30
N ARG A 369 -3.91 -8.59 20.31
CA ARG A 369 -3.69 -8.00 21.64
C ARG A 369 -2.21 -8.11 22.02
N PRO A 370 -1.64 -7.18 22.79
CA PRO A 370 -0.29 -7.33 23.32
C PRO A 370 -0.13 -8.65 24.10
N ALA A 371 1.01 -9.32 23.93
CA ALA A 371 1.29 -10.56 24.69
C ALA A 371 1.51 -10.31 26.19
N SER A 372 1.88 -9.09 26.57
CA SER A 372 2.08 -8.66 27.95
C SER A 372 1.51 -7.25 28.14
N GLY A 373 1.03 -6.94 29.35
CA GLY A 373 0.47 -5.63 29.70
C GLY A 373 -1.04 -5.53 29.42
N SER A 374 -1.44 -4.56 28.59
CA SER A 374 -2.85 -4.24 28.36
C SER A 374 -3.59 -5.39 27.68
N ARG A 375 -4.82 -5.67 28.15
CA ARG A 375 -5.75 -6.62 27.50
C ARG A 375 -6.54 -6.01 26.35
N ALA A 376 -6.31 -4.72 26.06
CA ALA A 376 -6.95 -4.03 24.97
C ALA A 376 -6.49 -4.59 23.61
N PRO A 377 -7.39 -4.69 22.62
CA PRO A 377 -6.99 -4.98 21.25
C PRO A 377 -6.22 -3.78 20.67
N ILE A 378 -5.23 -4.08 19.84
CA ILE A 378 -4.39 -3.09 19.12
C ILE A 378 -4.65 -3.10 17.61
N ALA A 379 -5.21 -4.21 17.11
CA ALA A 379 -5.75 -4.30 15.75
C ALA A 379 -7.01 -5.17 15.75
N GLN A 380 -7.98 -4.84 14.91
CA GLN A 380 -9.24 -5.56 14.79
C GLN A 380 -9.72 -5.61 13.33
N LEU A 381 -10.00 -6.82 12.86
CA LEU A 381 -10.62 -7.09 11.57
C LEU A 381 -12.00 -7.68 11.79
N LYS A 382 -13.00 -7.12 11.10
CA LYS A 382 -14.38 -7.63 11.05
C LYS A 382 -14.63 -8.24 9.66
N ILE A 383 -14.91 -9.53 9.60
CA ILE A 383 -15.17 -10.27 8.36
C ILE A 383 -16.59 -10.82 8.43
N LYS A 384 -17.39 -10.62 7.38
CA LYS A 384 -18.64 -11.36 7.24
C LYS A 384 -18.29 -12.79 6.80
N VAL A 385 -18.59 -13.77 7.64
CA VAL A 385 -18.21 -15.17 7.43
C VAL A 385 -19.41 -15.97 6.99
N LEU A 386 -19.26 -16.62 5.84
CA LEU A 386 -20.22 -17.54 5.27
C LEU A 386 -19.75 -19.00 5.44
N SER A 387 -18.43 -19.22 5.56
CA SER A 387 -17.82 -20.54 5.67
C SER A 387 -16.39 -20.48 6.19
N PHE A 388 -15.93 -21.56 6.82
CA PHE A 388 -14.53 -21.78 7.19
C PHE A 388 -13.83 -22.72 6.17
N PRO A 389 -12.49 -22.66 6.04
CA PRO A 389 -11.56 -21.76 6.74
C PRO A 389 -11.63 -20.30 6.26
N VAL A 390 -11.30 -19.36 7.15
CA VAL A 390 -11.29 -17.92 6.86
C VAL A 390 -9.86 -17.41 6.93
N HIS A 391 -9.33 -16.99 5.78
CA HIS A 391 -8.04 -16.31 5.72
C HIS A 391 -8.17 -14.87 6.22
N PHE A 392 -7.23 -14.42 7.04
CA PHE A 392 -7.18 -13.06 7.55
C PHE A 392 -5.79 -12.45 7.39
N LYS A 393 -5.76 -11.11 7.34
CA LYS A 393 -4.55 -10.28 7.46
C LYS A 393 -4.90 -9.09 8.34
N LEU A 394 -4.19 -8.92 9.44
CA LEU A 394 -4.25 -7.77 10.33
C LEU A 394 -3.07 -6.87 10.05
N ASP A 395 -3.28 -5.57 9.99
CA ASP A 395 -2.22 -4.58 9.85
C ASP A 395 -2.52 -3.31 10.64
N ASN A 396 -1.58 -2.36 10.64
CA ASN A 396 -1.68 -1.09 11.36
C ASN A 396 -2.82 -0.16 10.91
N THR A 397 -3.45 -0.42 9.76
CA THR A 397 -4.62 0.37 9.34
C THR A 397 -5.90 -0.10 10.02
N MET A 398 -5.90 -1.31 10.58
CA MET A 398 -7.06 -1.97 11.16
C MET A 398 -7.19 -1.66 12.66
N LEU A 399 -7.33 -0.38 12.99
CA LEU A 399 -7.41 0.06 14.38
C LEU A 399 -8.75 -0.33 15.03
N PRO A 400 -8.75 -0.63 16.34
CA PRO A 400 -9.99 -0.81 17.09
C PRO A 400 -10.85 0.47 17.07
N PRO A 401 -12.18 0.34 17.21
CA PRO A 401 -13.12 1.47 17.16
C PRO A 401 -12.98 2.47 18.32
N MET A 402 -12.29 2.10 19.40
CA MET A 402 -11.89 3.01 20.47
C MET A 402 -10.44 2.71 20.85
N ASP A 403 -9.62 3.76 20.95
CA ASP A 403 -8.27 3.63 21.49
C ASP A 403 -8.34 3.44 23.01
N MET A 404 -7.83 2.30 23.47
CA MET A 404 -7.82 1.89 24.87
C MET A 404 -6.39 1.89 25.44
N GLY A 405 -5.48 2.66 24.83
CA GLY A 405 -4.09 2.82 25.28
C GLY A 405 -3.23 1.57 25.02
N GLY A 406 -3.54 0.81 23.98
CA GLY A 406 -2.83 -0.43 23.62
C GLY A 406 -1.66 -0.22 22.65
N GLY A 407 -1.63 0.91 21.93
CA GLY A 407 -0.67 1.16 20.85
C GLY A 407 -1.04 0.51 19.52
N THR A 408 -0.09 0.47 18.58
CA THR A 408 -0.25 -0.11 17.23
C THR A 408 0.56 -1.40 17.06
N LEU A 409 0.32 -2.18 16.01
CA LEU A 409 0.94 -3.51 15.83
C LEU A 409 2.47 -3.44 15.74
N ASP A 410 3.03 -2.36 15.22
CA ASP A 410 4.47 -2.11 15.08
C ASP A 410 5.20 -1.77 16.39
N GLU A 411 4.46 -1.36 17.42
CA GLU A 411 5.02 -1.07 18.74
C GLU A 411 5.23 -2.34 19.58
N HIS A 412 4.72 -3.49 19.12
CA HIS A 412 4.80 -4.77 19.83
C HIS A 412 5.58 -5.80 19.02
N GLU A 413 6.53 -6.48 19.66
CA GLU A 413 7.25 -7.58 19.00
C GLU A 413 6.40 -8.86 18.92
N ASN A 414 5.61 -9.13 19.97
CA ASN A 414 4.80 -10.34 20.11
C ASN A 414 3.38 -10.01 20.56
N VAL A 415 2.39 -10.65 19.94
CA VAL A 415 0.97 -10.42 20.18
C VAL A 415 0.19 -11.73 20.29
N MET A 416 -0.92 -11.72 21.00
CA MET A 416 -1.89 -12.80 21.01
C MET A 416 -2.98 -12.51 19.99
N ILE A 417 -3.28 -13.49 19.13
CA ILE A 417 -4.39 -13.39 18.17
C ILE A 417 -5.59 -14.14 18.73
N THR A 418 -6.74 -13.48 18.79
CA THR A 418 -8.02 -14.06 19.18
C THR A 418 -9.00 -13.90 18.03
N ALA A 419 -9.74 -14.95 17.71
CA ALA A 419 -10.87 -14.87 16.78
C ALA A 419 -12.17 -15.21 17.50
N ARG A 420 -13.22 -14.44 17.23
CA ARG A 420 -14.55 -14.60 17.79
C ARG A 420 -15.58 -14.60 16.68
N LEU A 421 -16.39 -15.65 16.58
CA LEU A 421 -17.54 -15.72 15.69
C LEU A 421 -18.81 -15.39 16.48
N GLY A 422 -19.56 -14.39 16.03
CA GLY A 422 -20.76 -13.89 16.68
C GLY A 422 -21.65 -13.08 15.73
N ASN A 423 -22.62 -12.36 16.28
CA ASN A 423 -23.53 -11.52 15.50
C ASN A 423 -22.95 -10.14 15.17
N SER A 424 -23.19 -9.64 13.96
CA SER A 424 -22.68 -8.34 13.47
C SER A 424 -23.03 -7.12 14.33
N GLN A 425 -24.15 -7.17 15.07
CA GLN A 425 -24.62 -6.08 15.93
C GLN A 425 -24.01 -6.11 17.34
N GLN A 426 -23.27 -7.16 17.71
CA GLN A 426 -22.65 -7.30 19.02
C GLN A 426 -21.15 -6.97 18.95
N MET A 427 -20.81 -5.78 19.44
CA MET A 427 -19.43 -5.30 19.50
C MET A 427 -18.63 -6.05 20.57
N MET A 428 -19.25 -6.32 21.72
CA MET A 428 -18.64 -7.04 22.84
C MET A 428 -18.95 -8.55 22.79
N PRO A 429 -18.09 -9.41 23.38
CA PRO A 429 -18.33 -10.85 23.41
C PRO A 429 -19.62 -11.16 24.17
N ALA A 430 -20.47 -12.00 23.60
CA ALA A 430 -21.75 -12.40 24.17
C ALA A 430 -21.79 -13.92 24.46
N ASN A 431 -22.74 -14.32 25.30
CA ASN A 431 -22.96 -15.74 25.59
C ASN A 431 -23.39 -16.49 24.33
N GLY A 432 -22.74 -17.63 24.08
CA GLY A 432 -22.97 -18.47 22.92
C GLY A 432 -22.08 -18.18 21.72
N ASP A 433 -21.33 -17.06 21.71
CA ASP A 433 -20.32 -16.77 20.70
C ASP A 433 -19.26 -17.89 20.68
N LEU A 434 -18.67 -18.16 19.52
CA LEU A 434 -17.56 -19.10 19.41
C LEU A 434 -16.23 -18.35 19.47
N GLU A 435 -15.27 -18.85 20.22
CA GLU A 435 -13.95 -18.24 20.34
C GLU A 435 -12.81 -19.24 20.15
N GLY A 436 -11.68 -18.69 19.70
CA GLY A 436 -10.39 -19.36 19.59
C GLY A 436 -9.27 -18.35 19.80
N GLN A 437 -8.14 -18.80 20.33
CA GLN A 437 -6.96 -17.98 20.55
C GLN A 437 -5.70 -18.78 20.21
N THR A 438 -4.63 -18.10 19.80
CA THR A 438 -3.32 -18.73 19.64
C THR A 438 -2.82 -19.25 21.00
N SER A 439 -2.23 -20.45 21.02
CA SER A 439 -1.72 -21.04 22.26
C SER A 439 -0.51 -20.29 22.82
N ASN A 440 0.30 -19.70 21.92
CA ASN A 440 1.48 -18.92 22.23
C ASN A 440 1.38 -17.52 21.63
N ALA A 441 2.23 -16.62 22.11
CA ALA A 441 2.42 -15.31 21.49
C ALA A 441 3.01 -15.48 20.08
N VAL A 442 2.48 -14.70 19.15
CA VAL A 442 2.85 -14.67 17.74
C VAL A 442 3.70 -13.44 17.49
N LYS A 443 4.81 -13.61 16.78
CA LYS A 443 5.67 -12.50 16.39
C LYS A 443 4.98 -11.63 15.35
N VAL A 444 5.06 -10.31 15.48
CA VAL A 444 4.56 -9.38 14.45
C VAL A 444 5.36 -9.57 13.16
N GLY A 445 4.66 -9.75 12.04
CA GLY A 445 5.22 -10.22 10.77
C GLY A 445 5.00 -11.71 10.48
N ALA A 446 4.46 -12.49 11.43
CA ALA A 446 4.11 -13.89 11.20
C ALA A 446 2.94 -14.03 10.23
N ASP A 447 2.99 -15.08 9.42
CA ASP A 447 2.30 -15.06 8.13
C ASP A 447 1.54 -16.35 7.82
N ASP A 448 1.75 -17.36 8.65
CA ASP A 448 1.22 -18.73 8.66
C ASP A 448 0.43 -19.04 9.95
N VAL A 449 -0.13 -18.03 10.62
CA VAL A 449 -0.83 -18.20 11.90
C VAL A 449 -2.08 -19.05 11.74
N THR A 450 -2.12 -20.22 12.38
CA THR A 450 -3.32 -21.06 12.41
C THR A 450 -4.04 -20.91 13.74
N LEU A 451 -5.34 -20.63 13.69
CA LEU A 451 -6.18 -20.48 14.87
C LEU A 451 -7.47 -21.27 14.69
N LYS A 452 -7.86 -22.02 15.72
CA LYS A 452 -9.06 -22.86 15.68
C LYS A 452 -10.10 -22.34 16.67
N LEU A 453 -11.34 -22.17 16.21
CA LEU A 453 -12.48 -21.90 17.07
C LEU A 453 -12.89 -23.21 17.77
N THR A 454 -12.65 -23.31 19.07
CA THR A 454 -12.88 -24.54 19.84
C THR A 454 -13.81 -24.37 21.02
N ASN A 455 -14.05 -23.12 21.46
CA ASN A 455 -14.77 -22.84 22.69
C ASN A 455 -16.06 -22.06 22.42
N VAL A 456 -17.07 -22.28 23.27
CA VAL A 456 -18.28 -21.47 23.33
C VAL A 456 -18.13 -20.53 24.54
N ILE A 457 -18.32 -19.23 24.33
CA ILE A 457 -18.28 -18.24 25.41
C ILE A 457 -19.48 -18.48 26.32
N ALA A 458 -19.18 -18.85 27.57
CA ALA A 458 -20.12 -18.88 28.68
C ALA A 458 -19.63 -17.87 29.73
N ARG A 459 -20.18 -16.66 29.70
CA ARG A 459 -19.97 -15.60 30.68
C ARG A 459 -21.10 -15.51 31.68
#